data_AF-A0A382J3R8-F1
#
_entry.id   AF-A0A382J3R8-F1
#
_cell.length_a   1.000
_cell.length_b   1.000
_cell.length_c   1.000
_cell.angle_alpha   90.00
_cell.angle_beta   90.00
_cell.angle_gamma   90.00
#
_symmetry.space_group_name_H-M   'P 1'
#
loop_
_entity.id
_entity.type
_entity.pdbx_description
1 polymer ?
#
loop_
_entity_poly.entity_id
_entity_poly.type
_entity_poly.pdbx_seq_one_letter_code
_entity_poly.pdbx_strand_id
1 'polypeptide(L)' 'MAMISGVNIPDNKRINIALRYVYGIGPAIAEKIISQT' A
#
# COMPACT_ATOMS: atom_id res chain seq x y z
N MET A 1 -6.67 5.01 -9.48
CA MET A 1 -6.49 5.88 -8.31
C MET A 1 -7.26 5.28 -7.15
N ALA A 2 -6.57 4.71 -6.16
CA ALA A 2 -7.20 4.11 -4.98
C ALA A 2 -6.95 5.02 -3.77
N MET A 3 -7.99 5.29 -2.98
CA MET A 3 -7.88 6.08 -1.75
C MET A 3 -8.03 5.14 -0.55
N ILE A 4 -6.96 4.99 0.23
CA ILE A 4 -6.94 4.15 1.43
C ILE A 4 -6.63 5.04 2.63
N SER A 5 -7.51 5.07 3.62
CA SER A 5 -7.36 5.84 4.86
C SER A 5 -7.04 7.34 4.65
N GLY A 6 -7.58 7.94 3.58
CA GLY A 6 -7.29 9.35 3.24
C GLY A 6 -5.99 9.57 2.45
N VAL A 7 -5.24 8.51 2.15
CA VAL A 7 -4.01 8.58 1.35
C VAL A 7 -4.28 8.13 -0.08
N ASN A 8 -3.82 8.93 -1.02
CA ASN A 8 -3.90 8.64 -2.45
C ASN A 8 -2.78 7.69 -2.86
N ILE A 9 -3.16 6.48 -3.30
CA ILE A 9 -2.22 5.45 -3.73
C ILE A 9 -2.03 5.54 -5.25
N PRO A 10 -0.81 5.81 -5.73
CA PRO A 10 -0.53 5.87 -7.16
C PRO A 10 -0.58 4.47 -7.78
N ASP A 11 -1.34 4.34 -8.86
CA ASP A 11 -1.48 3.11 -9.66
C ASP A 11 -0.25 2.81 -10.53
N ASN A 12 0.57 3.82 -10.82
CA ASN A 12 1.78 3.68 -11.63
C ASN A 12 3.00 3.14 -10.84
N LYS A 13 2.79 2.58 -9.65
CA LYS A 13 3.83 1.98 -8.79
C LYS A 13 3.44 0.57 -8.39
N ARG A 14 4.45 -0.26 -8.07
CA ARG A 14 4.22 -1.57 -7.45
C ARG A 14 3.41 -1.39 -6.17
N ILE A 15 2.34 -2.18 -6.02
CA ILE A 15 1.43 -2.15 -4.86
C ILE A 15 2.18 -2.21 -3.52
N ASN A 16 3.26 -3.00 -3.43
CA ASN A 16 4.18 -3.06 -2.28
C ASN A 16 4.67 -1.68 -1.81
N ILE A 17 5.02 -0.81 -2.75
CA ILE A 17 5.55 0.53 -2.45
C ILE A 17 4.39 1.50 -2.25
N ALA A 18 3.34 1.33 -3.04
CA ALA A 18 2.16 2.17 -3.01
C ALA A 18 1.44 2.08 -1.64
N LEU A 19 1.40 0.89 -1.03
CA LEU A 19 0.85 0.67 0.32
C LEU A 19 1.67 1.36 1.43
N ARG A 20 2.98 1.57 1.24
CA ARG A 20 3.86 2.23 2.22
C ARG A 20 3.62 3.73 2.37
N TYR A 21 2.79 4.32 1.49
CA TYR A 21 2.35 5.71 1.64
C TYR A 21 1.32 5.87 2.76
N VAL A 22 0.68 4.78 3.19
CA VAL A 22 -0.25 4.79 4.30
C VAL A 22 0.54 4.78 5.61
N TYR A 23 0.25 5.74 6.49
CA TYR A 23 0.90 5.85 7.80
C TYR A 23 0.72 4.54 8.59
N GLY A 24 1.84 3.98 9.07
CA GLY A 24 1.85 2.70 9.78
C GLY A 24 1.99 1.45 8.91
N ILE A 25 2.00 1.56 7.58
CA ILE A 25 2.23 0.42 6.69
C ILE A 25 3.71 0.35 6.28
N GLY A 26 4.45 -0.54 6.94
CA GLY A 26 5.84 -0.88 6.59
C GLY A 26 5.97 -1.96 5.51
N PRO A 27 7.20 -2.33 5.11
CA PRO A 27 7.46 -3.36 4.10
C PRO A 27 6.83 -4.72 4.44
N ALA A 28 6.94 -5.16 5.70
CA ALA A 28 6.40 -6.45 6.16
C ALA A 28 4.86 -6.49 6.12
N ILE A 29 4.20 -5.38 6.48
CA ILE A 29 2.73 -5.27 6.45
C ILE A 29 2.25 -5.21 5.00
N ALA A 30 2.93 -4.47 4.14
CA ALA A 30 2.63 -4.40 2.72
C ALA A 30 2.73 -5.77 2.05
N GLU A 31 3.79 -6.55 2.32
CA GLU A 31 3.92 -7.91 1.81
C GLU A 31 2.86 -8.86 2.37
N LYS A 32 2.55 -8.74 3.67
CA LYS A 32 1.48 -9.54 4.27
C LYS A 32 0.12 -9.26 3.62
N ILE A 33 -0.23 -7.99 3.37
CA ILE A 33 -1.49 -7.62 2.69
C ILE A 33 -1.54 -8.18 1.27
N ILE A 34 -0.43 -8.11 0.52
CA ILE A 34 -0.34 -8.66 -0.83
C ILE A 34 -0.44 -10.18 -0.82
N SER A 35 0.17 -10.84 0.15
CA SER A 35 0.18 -12.31 0.27
C SER A 35 -1.12 -12.88 0.86
N GLN A 36 -2.00 -12.04 1.43
CA GLN A 36 -3.28 -12.45 2.01
C GLN A 36 -4.45 -12.43 1.00
N THR A 37 -4.19 -12.13 -0.28
CA THR A 37 -5.17 -12.18 -1.39
C THR A 37 -4.77 -13.24 -2.39
#